data_AF-A0A7Y3FI02-F1
#
_entry.id   AF-A0A7Y3FI02-F1
#
_cell.length_a   1.000
_cell.length_b   1.000
_cell.length_c   1.000
_cell.angle_alpha   90.00
_cell.angle_beta   90.00
_cell.angle_gamma   90.00
#
_symmetry.space_group_name_H-M   'P 1'
#
loop_
_entity.id
_entity.type
_entity.pdbx_description
1 polymer ?
#
loop_
_entity_poly.entity_id
_entity_poly.type
_entity_poly.pdbx_seq_one_letter_code
_entity_poly.pdbx_strand_id
1 'polypeptide(L)' 'MQYTIRNLPARLDKMIRKRAKEEGKSLNTVAVEALMEAFGLRGSVPARRDVGSLAGSWVEDAAVDEALGEQRCIDDEMWR' A
#
# COMPACT_ATOMS: atom_id res chain seq x y z
N MET A 1 4.61 3.94 27.18
CA MET A 1 5.44 5.14 26.92
C MET A 1 4.58 6.23 26.29
N GLN A 2 4.84 7.50 26.60
CA GLN A 2 4.08 8.65 26.08
C GLN A 2 5.02 9.62 25.36
N TYR A 3 4.62 10.06 24.17
CA TYR A 3 5.34 11.02 23.36
C TYR A 3 4.44 12.21 23.02
N THR A 4 5.03 13.41 23.00
CA THR A 4 4.34 14.65 22.60
C THR A 4 4.93 15.13 21.28
N ILE A 5 4.12 15.20 20.24
CA ILE A 5 4.51 15.74 18.93
C ILE A 5 4.30 17.24 18.94
N ARG A 6 5.38 18.02 18.81
CA ARG A 6 5.34 19.49 18.78
C ARG A 6 5.42 19.99 17.33
N ASN A 7 4.96 21.22 17.11
CA ASN A 7 5.01 21.90 15.81
C ASN A 7 4.36 21.10 14.66
N LEU A 8 3.21 20.49 14.93
CA LEU A 8 2.48 19.73 13.92
C LEU A 8 2.01 20.68 12.79
N PRO A 9 2.37 20.43 11.52
CA PRO A 9 1.93 21.27 10.42
C PRO A 9 0.40 21.38 10.36
N ALA A 10 -0.14 22.57 10.13
CA ALA A 10 -1.59 22.82 10.14
C ALA A 10 -2.36 21.92 9.15
N ARG A 11 -1.76 21.62 8.00
CA ARG A 11 -2.31 20.68 7.01
C ARG A 11 -2.49 19.28 7.58
N LEU A 12 -1.52 18.80 8.37
CA LEU A 12 -1.54 17.47 8.96
C LEU A 12 -2.55 17.38 10.11
N ASP A 13 -2.64 18.40 10.97
CA ASP A 13 -3.69 18.48 12.00
C ASP A 13 -5.10 18.39 11.40
N LYS A 14 -5.35 19.16 10.33
CA LYS A 14 -6.64 19.14 9.62
C LYS A 14 -6.98 17.76 9.06
N MET A 15 -6.00 17.05 8.50
CA MET A 15 -6.18 15.70 7.97
C MET A 15 -6.49 14.69 9.07
N ILE A 16 -5.74 14.71 10.19
CA ILE A 16 -5.96 13.81 11.33
C ILE A 16 -7.36 14.03 11.93
N ARG A 17 -7.78 15.30 12.09
CA ARG A 17 -9.13 15.63 12.59
C ARG A 17 -10.24 15.15 11.67
N LYS A 18 -10.06 15.32 10.36
CA LYS A 18 -11.03 14.84 9.36
C LYS A 18 -11.20 13.32 9.47
N ARG A 19 -10.09 12.58 9.45
CA ARG A 19 -10.09 11.12 9.57
C ARG A 19 -10.68 10.63 10.90
N ALA A 20 -10.37 11.31 12.02
CA ALA A 20 -10.95 11.01 13.33
C ALA A 20 -12.48 11.17 13.36
N LYS A 21 -13.00 12.22 12.72
CA LYS A 21 -14.45 12.43 12.59
C LYS A 21 -15.11 11.37 11.72
N GLU A 22 -14.50 11.02 10.59
CA GLU A 22 -15.01 10.01 9.66
C GLU A 22 -15.01 8.60 10.27
N GLU A 23 -13.98 8.25 11.04
CA GLU A 23 -13.86 6.92 11.66
C GLU A 23 -14.50 6.84 13.07
N GLY A 24 -14.99 7.96 13.63
CA GLY A 24 -15.54 8.00 14.99
C GLY A 24 -14.51 7.68 16.09
N LYS A 25 -13.23 7.95 15.82
CA LYS A 25 -12.10 7.62 16.72
C LYS A 25 -11.52 8.86 17.38
N SER A 26 -10.79 8.66 18.48
CA SER A 26 -10.02 9.74 19.10
C SER A 26 -8.87 10.21 18.18
N LEU A 27 -8.49 11.49 18.28
CA LEU A 27 -7.34 12.04 17.54
C LEU A 27 -6.06 11.27 17.82
N ASN A 28 -5.84 10.87 19.07
CA ASN A 28 -4.67 10.11 19.47
C ASN A 28 -4.65 8.72 18.79
N THR A 29 -5.80 8.04 18.76
CA THR A 29 -5.92 6.73 18.08
C THR A 29 -5.56 6.85 16.60
N VAL A 30 -6.14 7.83 15.90
CA VAL A 30 -5.85 8.05 14.47
C VAL A 30 -4.40 8.44 14.22
N ALA A 31 -3.82 9.28 15.09
CA ALA A 31 -2.41 9.66 14.98
C ALA A 31 -1.47 8.45 15.15
N VAL A 32 -1.74 7.59 16.13
CA VAL A 32 -0.96 6.36 16.35
C VAL A 32 -1.13 5.40 15.17
N GLU A 33 -2.35 5.18 14.68
CA GLU A 33 -2.60 4.31 13.53
C GLU A 33 -1.89 4.81 12.26
N ALA A 34 -1.90 6.12 12.01
CA ALA A 34 -1.20 6.72 10.87
C ALA A 34 0.32 6.54 10.97
N LEU A 35 0.89 6.65 12.18
CA LEU A 35 2.32 6.37 12.42
C LEU A 35 2.62 4.88 12.22
N MET A 36 1.79 3.99 12.75
CA MET A 36 1.95 2.56 12.54
C MET A 36 1.92 2.22 11.05
N GLU A 37 1.01 2.81 10.27
CA GLU A 37 0.92 2.63 8.82
C GLU A 37 2.19 3.16 8.11
N ALA A 38 2.66 4.35 8.47
CA ALA A 38 3.88 4.95 7.91
C ALA A 38 5.15 4.14 8.20
N PHE A 39 5.23 3.49 9.36
CA PHE A 39 6.33 2.59 9.72
C PHE A 39 6.10 1.14 9.29
N GLY A 40 5.03 0.84 8.54
CA GLY A 40 4.72 -0.53 8.09
C GLY A 40 4.39 -1.50 9.23
N LEU A 41 3.94 -0.98 10.37
CA LEU A 41 3.55 -1.71 11.58
C LEU A 41 2.05 -2.01 11.62
N ARG A 42 1.26 -1.46 10.68
CA ARG A 42 -0.17 -1.71 10.56
C ARG A 42 -0.42 -2.86 9.58
N GLY A 43 -1.01 -3.94 10.09
CA GLY A 43 -0.98 -5.24 9.44
C GLY A 43 0.35 -5.92 9.74
N SER A 44 0.35 -7.24 9.95
CA SER A 44 1.60 -8.00 9.82
C SER A 44 2.28 -7.51 8.55
N VAL A 45 3.55 -7.06 8.61
CA VAL A 45 4.39 -7.03 7.40
C VAL A 45 4.02 -8.31 6.66
N PRO A 46 3.40 -8.26 5.46
CA PRO A 46 3.04 -9.48 4.78
C PRO A 46 4.34 -10.26 4.74
N ALA A 47 4.39 -11.40 5.44
CA ALA A 47 5.61 -12.19 5.52
C ALA A 47 6.09 -12.26 4.09
N ARG A 48 7.26 -11.67 3.81
CA ARG A 48 7.74 -11.47 2.44
C ARG A 48 7.52 -12.80 1.75
N ARG A 49 6.54 -12.87 0.84
CA ARG A 49 6.12 -14.16 0.32
C ARG A 49 7.28 -14.59 -0.55
N ASP A 50 8.02 -15.59 -0.08
CA ASP A 50 9.17 -16.08 -0.82
C ASP A 50 8.66 -16.76 -2.09
N VAL A 51 8.75 -16.02 -3.19
CA VAL A 51 8.38 -16.48 -4.53
C VAL A 51 9.55 -17.19 -5.21
N GLY A 52 10.67 -17.41 -4.52
CA GLY A 52 11.81 -18.15 -5.07
C GLY A 52 11.44 -19.55 -5.53
N SER A 53 10.45 -20.19 -4.90
CA SER A 53 9.92 -21.49 -5.31
C SER A 53 9.23 -21.49 -6.68
N LEU A 54 8.81 -20.33 -7.19
CA LEU A 54 8.19 -20.20 -8.51
C LEU A 54 9.23 -20.04 -9.63
N ALA A 55 10.46 -19.67 -9.28
CA ALA A 55 11.52 -19.50 -10.27
C ALA A 55 11.91 -20.86 -10.87
N GLY A 56 11.75 -21.01 -12.18
CA GLY A 56 12.04 -22.26 -12.88
C GLY A 56 10.95 -23.33 -12.77
N SER A 57 9.83 -23.05 -12.12
CA SER A 57 8.66 -23.95 -12.06
C SER A 57 7.64 -23.67 -13.17
N TRP A 58 8.05 -22.98 -14.24
CA TRP A 58 7.14 -22.64 -15.34
C TRP A 58 6.68 -23.91 -16.05
N VAL A 59 5.38 -23.98 -16.32
CA VAL A 59 4.77 -25.00 -17.16
C VAL A 59 4.27 -24.29 -18.40
N GLU A 60 4.70 -24.77 -19.56
CA GLU A 60 4.27 -24.21 -20.83
C GLU A 60 2.75 -24.32 -20.97
N ASP A 61 2.10 -23.20 -21.28
CA ASP A 61 0.65 -23.08 -21.42
C ASP A 61 0.33 -22.14 -22.58
N ALA A 62 -0.27 -22.69 -23.64
CA ALA A 62 -0.58 -21.96 -24.86
C ALA A 62 -1.55 -20.79 -24.65
N ALA A 63 -2.47 -20.89 -23.69
CA ALA A 63 -3.41 -19.80 -23.39
C ALA A 63 -2.68 -18.63 -22.71
N VAL A 64 -1.65 -18.94 -21.91
CA VAL A 64 -0.81 -17.91 -21.29
C VAL A 64 0.09 -17.25 -22.32
N ASP A 65 0.66 -18.01 -23.25
CA ASP A 65 1.48 -17.47 -24.33
C ASP A 65 0.69 -16.54 -25.26
N GLU A 66 -0.55 -16.90 -25.61
CA GLU A 66 -1.45 -16.06 -26.40
C GLU A 66 -1.73 -14.73 -25.67
N ALA A 67 -2.13 -14.80 -24.39
CA ALA A 67 -2.40 -13.62 -23.58
C ALA A 67 -1.15 -12.72 -23.39
N LEU A 68 0.04 -13.31 -23.24
CA LEU A 68 1.29 -12.55 -23.18
C LEU A 68 1.63 -11.90 -24.51
N GLY A 69 1.28 -12.53 -25.63
CA GLY A 69 1.40 -11.96 -26.97
C GLY A 69 0.56 -10.68 -27.11
N GLU A 70 -0.71 -10.74 -26.71
CA GLU A 70 -1.61 -9.58 -26.73
C GLU A 70 -1.10 -8.43 -25.85
N GLN A 71 -0.59 -8.73 -24.64
CA GLN A 71 -0.08 -7.72 -23.71
C GLN A 71 1.25 -7.07 -24.15
N ARG A 72 1.99 -7.68 -25.07
CA ARG A 72 3.24 -7.14 -25.61
C ARG A 72 3.01 -6.19 -26.78
N CYS A 73 1.79 -6.13 -27.31
CA CYS A 73 1.40 -5.11 -28.27
C CYS A 73 1.25 -3.77 -27.55
N ILE A 74 2.01 -2.79 -28.02
CA ILE A 74 1.96 -1.43 -27.51
C ILE A 74 0.80 -0.71 -28.19
N ASP A 75 -0.11 -0.16 -27.39
CA ASP A 75 -1.17 0.74 -27.87
C ASP A 75 -0.65 2.18 -27.88
N ASP A 76 -0.38 2.70 -29.08
CA ASP A 76 0.13 4.06 -29.30
C ASP A 76 -0.83 5.16 -28.83
N GLU A 77 -2.14 4.89 -28.76
CA GLU A 77 -3.13 5.85 -28.26
C GLU A 77 -3.11 5.92 -26.73
N MET A 78 -2.85 4.79 -26.05
CA MET A 78 -2.69 4.73 -24.60
C MET A 78 -1.36 5.31 -24.11
N TRP A 79 -0.35 5.40 -24.98
CA TRP A 79 1.01 5.84 -24.60
C TRP A 79 1.31 7.33 -24.82
N ARG A 80 0.35 8.11 -25.32
CA ARG A 80 0.43 9.58 -25.43
C ARG A 80 -0.20 10.28 -24.23
#